data_AF-A0A804MML7-F1
#
_entry.id   AF-A0A804MML7-F1
#
_cell.length_a   1.000
_cell.length_b   1.000
_cell.length_c   1.000
_cell.angle_alpha   90.00
_cell.angle_beta   90.00
_cell.angle_gamma   90.00
#
_symmetry.space_group_name_H-M   'P 1'
#
loop_
_entity.id
_entity.type
_entity.pdbx_description
1 polymer ?
#
loop_
_entity_poly.entity_id
_entity_poly.type
_entity_poly.pdbx_seq_one_letter_code
_entity_poly.pdbx_strand_id
1 'polypeptide(L)'
;MTGEAGGGLPPLHAIAELGIPFIPGRSAMDMDMAHYLLTEPRKDKENTAGMVASPSKEAYRRLLTGKLFNNRTRILDFRNKLPEPENMSSTNVASSNLQVEPTKQRRHIPESAERTLNAPELVDDYYLNLLDWGSNNVLSISLGNIVYLRDALRGSTSKLVTIDEDSGPITSVS
;
A
#
# COMPACT_ATOMS: atom_id res chain seq x y z
N MET A 1 72.37 -28.17 -23.35
CA MET A 1 72.61 -27.48 -22.07
C MET A 1 71.29 -26.84 -21.67
N THR A 2 70.61 -27.44 -20.71
CA THR A 2 69.28 -27.06 -20.19
C THR A 2 69.39 -25.80 -19.32
N GLY A 3 68.60 -24.77 -19.64
CA GLY A 3 68.51 -23.53 -18.86
C GLY A 3 67.37 -23.59 -17.84
N GLU A 4 67.68 -23.27 -16.59
CA GLU A 4 66.73 -23.10 -15.50
C GLU A 4 65.96 -21.77 -15.66
N ALA A 5 64.64 -21.81 -15.51
CA ALA A 5 63.79 -20.63 -15.36
C ALA A 5 63.29 -20.57 -13.91
N GLY A 6 63.90 -19.72 -13.11
CA GLY A 6 63.48 -19.42 -11.74
C GLY A 6 62.15 -18.65 -11.72
N GLY A 7 61.09 -19.28 -11.24
CA GLY A 7 59.81 -18.63 -10.95
C GLY A 7 59.89 -17.85 -9.64
N GLY A 8 60.04 -16.52 -9.75
CA GLY A 8 59.93 -15.60 -8.61
C GLY A 8 58.48 -15.45 -8.13
N LEU A 9 58.26 -15.56 -6.81
CA LEU A 9 56.97 -15.34 -6.16
C LEU A 9 56.46 -13.89 -6.39
N PRO A 10 55.15 -13.68 -6.61
CA PRO A 10 54.58 -12.33 -6.73
C PRO A 10 54.63 -11.56 -5.40
N PRO A 11 54.72 -10.23 -5.43
CA PRO A 11 54.87 -9.38 -4.25
C PRO A 11 53.64 -9.41 -3.32
N LEU A 12 53.90 -9.42 -2.01
CA LEU A 12 52.93 -9.56 -0.90
C LEU A 12 51.84 -8.46 -0.83
N HIS A 13 51.87 -7.43 -1.68
CA HIS A 13 50.83 -6.39 -1.70
C HIS A 13 49.57 -6.78 -2.47
N ALA A 14 49.60 -7.80 -3.34
CA ALA A 14 48.45 -8.19 -4.16
C ALA A 14 47.42 -9.08 -3.43
N ILE A 15 47.81 -9.70 -2.30
CA ILE A 15 46.96 -10.61 -1.51
C ILE A 15 45.95 -9.88 -0.62
N ALA A 16 46.08 -8.55 -0.44
CA ALA A 16 45.16 -7.78 0.41
C ALA A 16 43.81 -7.47 -0.26
N GLU A 17 43.70 -7.55 -1.60
CA GLU A 17 42.43 -7.30 -2.31
C GLU A 17 41.57 -8.56 -2.52
N LEU A 18 42.11 -9.77 -2.36
CA LEU A 18 41.33 -11.00 -2.41
C LEU A 18 40.69 -11.26 -1.04
N GLY A 19 39.46 -10.79 -0.87
CA GLY A 19 38.65 -11.11 0.31
C GLY A 19 38.54 -12.63 0.53
N ILE A 20 38.68 -13.11 1.75
CA ILE A 20 38.65 -14.54 2.05
C ILE A 20 37.22 -15.10 1.97
N PRO A 21 37.01 -16.33 1.45
CA PRO A 21 35.66 -16.87 1.13
C PRO A 21 34.67 -16.89 2.29
N PHE A 22 35.17 -16.92 3.53
CA PHE A 22 34.37 -17.07 4.73
C PHE A 22 34.24 -15.78 5.56
N ILE A 23 34.84 -14.65 5.12
CA ILE A 23 34.67 -13.36 5.79
C ILE A 23 33.90 -12.40 4.87
N PRO A 24 32.68 -11.98 5.25
CA PRO A 24 31.94 -10.95 4.54
C PRO A 24 32.73 -9.65 4.48
N GLY A 25 32.75 -9.00 3.31
CA GLY A 25 33.38 -7.69 3.18
C GLY A 25 32.57 -6.64 3.95
N ARG A 26 33.17 -5.95 4.93
CA ARG A 26 32.48 -4.89 5.70
C ARG A 26 31.89 -3.79 4.81
N SER A 27 32.53 -3.49 3.68
CA SER A 27 32.06 -2.52 2.69
C SER A 27 30.84 -2.99 1.89
N ALA A 28 30.61 -4.30 1.81
CA ALA A 28 29.46 -4.90 1.12
C ALA A 28 28.24 -5.09 2.02
N MET A 29 28.48 -5.18 3.34
CA MET A 29 27.46 -5.47 4.34
C MET A 29 26.83 -4.20 4.90
N ASP A 30 25.50 -4.17 4.91
CA ASP A 30 24.73 -3.16 5.66
C ASP A 30 24.48 -3.69 7.07
N MET A 31 25.25 -3.19 8.03
CA MET A 31 25.21 -3.63 9.43
C MET A 31 23.87 -3.30 10.10
N ASP A 32 23.28 -2.15 9.78
CA ASP A 32 22.02 -1.69 10.38
C ASP A 32 20.87 -2.55 9.89
N MET A 33 20.88 -2.87 8.60
CA MET A 33 19.96 -3.81 8.00
C MET A 33 20.12 -5.22 8.58
N ALA A 34 21.35 -5.71 8.71
CA ALA A 34 21.62 -7.02 9.30
C ALA A 34 21.08 -7.10 10.73
N HIS A 35 21.34 -6.07 11.53
CA HIS A 35 20.81 -5.96 12.89
C HIS A 35 19.28 -5.92 12.89
N TYR A 36 18.66 -5.13 12.01
CA TYR A 36 17.21 -5.06 11.87
C TYR A 36 16.60 -6.43 11.54
N LEU A 37 17.10 -7.13 10.53
CA LEU A 37 16.59 -8.45 10.13
C LEU A 37 16.78 -9.53 11.21
N LEU A 38 17.82 -9.40 12.04
CA LEU A 38 18.06 -10.29 13.18
C LEU A 38 17.19 -9.97 14.40
N THR A 39 16.78 -8.72 14.56
CA THR A 39 15.97 -8.25 15.70
C THR A 39 14.49 -8.12 15.38
N GLU A 40 14.09 -8.21 14.11
CA GLU A 40 12.69 -8.21 13.72
C GLU A 40 11.95 -9.34 14.45
N PRO A 41 10.85 -9.04 15.17
CA PRO A 41 10.09 -10.07 15.84
C PRO A 41 9.50 -10.99 14.78
N ARG A 42 9.98 -12.25 14.74
CA ARG A 42 9.34 -13.29 13.95
C ARG A 42 7.92 -13.40 14.44
N LYS A 43 6.96 -13.11 13.55
CA LYS A 43 5.54 -13.44 13.78
C LYS A 43 5.40 -14.95 13.65
N ASP A 44 6.03 -15.69 14.55
CA ASP A 44 5.86 -17.12 14.66
C ASP A 44 4.42 -17.36 15.11
N LYS A 45 3.76 -18.22 14.34
CA LYS A 45 2.31 -18.32 14.14
C LYS A 45 1.51 -18.83 15.34
N GLU A 46 2.03 -18.77 16.57
CA GLU A 46 1.47 -19.56 17.65
C GLU A 46 0.85 -18.79 18.83
N ASN A 47 1.25 -17.57 19.20
CA ASN A 47 0.75 -16.99 20.47
C ASN A 47 0.52 -15.45 20.49
N THR A 48 0.07 -14.82 19.40
CA THR A 48 -0.26 -13.37 19.42
C THR A 48 -1.34 -12.98 18.41
N ALA A 49 -2.48 -13.68 18.44
CA ALA A 49 -3.67 -13.38 17.63
C ALA A 49 -4.43 -12.09 18.04
N GLY A 50 -3.90 -11.29 18.97
CA GLY A 50 -4.63 -10.19 19.64
C GLY A 50 -4.40 -8.78 19.11
N MET A 51 -3.49 -8.55 18.15
CA MET A 51 -3.28 -7.22 17.60
C MET A 51 -3.12 -7.30 16.08
N VAL A 52 -4.27 -7.37 15.40
CA VAL A 52 -4.38 -7.39 13.94
C VAL A 52 -3.75 -6.11 13.40
N ALA A 53 -2.47 -6.18 13.03
CA ALA A 53 -1.83 -5.11 12.28
C ALA A 53 -2.67 -4.88 11.02
N SER A 54 -3.22 -3.67 10.87
CA SER A 54 -4.10 -3.36 9.75
C SER A 54 -3.40 -3.71 8.43
N PRO A 55 -4.13 -4.25 7.43
CA PRO A 55 -3.56 -4.57 6.13
C PRO A 55 -2.75 -3.41 5.52
N SER A 56 -3.17 -2.18 5.81
CA SER A 56 -2.49 -0.94 5.42
C SER A 56 -1.10 -0.78 6.06
N LYS A 57 -0.93 -1.11 7.36
CA LYS A 57 0.36 -1.01 8.05
C LYS A 57 1.36 -2.02 7.52
N GLU A 58 0.90 -3.25 7.24
CA GLU A 58 1.74 -4.30 6.65
C GLU A 58 2.15 -3.95 5.20
N ALA A 59 1.22 -3.41 4.40
CA ALA A 59 1.54 -2.91 3.06
C ALA A 59 2.56 -1.77 3.08
N TYR A 60 2.40 -0.82 4.01
CA TYR A 60 3.34 0.28 4.20
C TYR A 60 4.74 -0.22 4.61
N ARG A 61 4.81 -1.19 5.53
CA ARG A 61 6.08 -1.85 5.90
C ARG A 61 6.76 -2.47 4.68
N ARG A 62 6.04 -3.22 3.86
CA ARG A 62 6.59 -3.83 2.63
C ARG A 62 7.12 -2.79 1.65
N LEU A 63 6.38 -1.70 1.46
CA LEU A 63 6.79 -0.59 0.60
C LEU A 63 8.07 0.10 1.12
N LEU A 64 8.13 0.34 2.44
CA LEU A 64 9.32 0.91 3.07
C LEU A 64 10.52 -0.03 2.95
N THR A 65 10.36 -1.32 3.23
CA THR A 65 11.42 -2.32 3.09
C THR A 65 11.96 -2.35 1.67
N GLY A 66 11.08 -2.33 0.65
CA GLY A 66 11.48 -2.30 -0.75
C GLY A 66 12.29 -1.05 -1.11
N LYS A 67 11.90 0.12 -0.61
CA LYS A 67 12.58 1.40 -0.87
C LYS A 67 13.89 1.58 -0.10
N LEU A 68 13.91 1.23 1.18
CA LEU A 68 15.07 1.46 2.05
C LEU A 68 16.21 0.51 1.73
N PHE A 69 15.86 -0.73 1.36
CA PHE A 69 16.83 -1.80 1.26
C PHE A 69 17.10 -2.28 -0.16
N ASN A 70 16.54 -1.62 -1.19
CA ASN A 70 16.66 -2.05 -2.59
C ASN A 70 16.37 -3.55 -2.79
N ASN A 71 15.38 -4.09 -2.07
CA ASN A 71 15.03 -5.52 -2.06
C ASN A 71 16.16 -6.46 -1.60
N ARG A 72 17.15 -5.97 -0.85
CA ARG A 72 18.16 -6.82 -0.22
C ARG A 72 17.52 -7.64 0.89
N THR A 73 17.56 -8.96 0.73
CA THR A 73 17.07 -9.93 1.70
C THR A 73 18.20 -10.66 2.43
N ARG A 74 19.45 -10.47 1.98
CA ARG A 74 20.63 -11.14 2.53
C ARG A 74 21.25 -10.32 3.65
N ILE A 75 21.47 -10.97 4.79
CA ILE A 75 22.17 -10.41 5.96
C ILE A 75 23.67 -10.29 5.68
N LEU A 76 24.25 -11.26 4.96
CA LEU A 76 25.68 -11.32 4.64
C LEU A 76 25.89 -11.19 3.12
N ASP A 77 26.88 -10.38 2.73
CA ASP A 77 27.31 -10.24 1.33
C ASP A 77 28.79 -10.64 1.17
N PHE A 78 29.00 -11.75 0.47
CA PHE A 78 30.32 -12.26 0.12
C PHE A 78 30.60 -11.87 -1.33
N ARG A 79 31.18 -10.68 -1.54
CA ARG A 79 31.44 -10.16 -2.90
C ARG A 79 32.54 -10.89 -3.67
N ASN A 80 33.10 -11.97 -3.14
CA ASN A 80 34.11 -12.74 -3.85
C ASN A 80 33.45 -13.82 -4.72
N LYS A 81 33.11 -13.45 -5.95
CA LYS A 81 32.69 -14.42 -6.98
C LYS A 81 33.93 -15.22 -7.36
N LEU A 82 34.08 -16.41 -6.76
CA LEU A 82 35.12 -17.38 -7.14
C LEU A 82 35.12 -17.56 -8.66
N PRO A 83 36.27 -17.57 -9.35
CA PRO A 83 36.33 -17.93 -10.77
C PRO A 83 35.85 -19.38 -10.90
N GLU A 84 34.58 -19.55 -11.30
CA GLU A 84 34.00 -20.87 -11.53
C GLU A 84 34.70 -21.54 -12.70
N PRO A 85 35.02 -22.85 -12.61
CA PRO A 85 35.49 -23.61 -13.74
C PRO A 85 34.40 -23.63 -14.82
N GLU A 86 34.81 -23.18 -16.01
CA GLU A 86 34.24 -23.48 -17.31
C GLU A 86 33.49 -24.83 -17.32
N ASN A 87 32.22 -24.78 -17.73
CA ASN A 87 31.24 -25.88 -17.85
C ASN A 87 30.37 -26.16 -16.62
N MET A 88 29.35 -25.33 -16.40
CA MET A 88 27.96 -25.76 -16.24
C MET A 88 27.08 -24.51 -16.33
N SER A 89 26.17 -24.50 -17.28
CA SER A 89 25.20 -23.44 -17.53
C SER A 89 24.40 -23.08 -16.28
N SER A 90 24.80 -22.01 -15.58
CA SER A 90 23.92 -21.33 -14.62
C SER A 90 22.86 -20.59 -15.42
N THR A 91 21.73 -21.26 -15.65
CA THR A 91 20.52 -20.60 -16.15
C THR A 91 20.15 -19.52 -15.13
N ASN A 92 20.46 -18.27 -15.45
CA ASN A 92 20.05 -17.09 -14.70
C ASN A 92 18.52 -17.00 -14.72
N VAL A 93 17.86 -17.68 -13.78
CA VAL A 93 16.41 -17.61 -13.54
C VAL A 93 16.13 -16.89 -12.24
N ALA A 94 16.62 -15.66 -12.06
CA ALA A 94 16.11 -14.80 -11.00
C ALA A 94 16.57 -13.37 -11.21
N SER A 95 15.70 -12.57 -11.81
CA SER A 95 15.34 -11.21 -11.37
C SER A 95 14.75 -10.50 -12.57
N SER A 96 13.53 -10.89 -12.96
CA SER A 96 12.65 -9.95 -13.63
C SER A 96 12.35 -8.85 -12.62
N ASN A 97 13.21 -7.82 -12.61
CA ASN A 97 12.82 -6.48 -12.22
C ASN A 97 11.77 -6.04 -13.25
N LEU A 98 10.57 -6.61 -13.16
CA LEU A 98 9.39 -5.98 -13.70
C LEU A 98 9.27 -4.70 -12.89
N GLN A 99 9.78 -3.62 -13.48
CA GLN A 99 9.28 -2.30 -13.19
C GLN A 99 7.79 -2.34 -13.48
N VAL A 100 7.02 -2.79 -12.49
CA VAL A 100 5.60 -2.51 -12.42
C VAL A 100 5.57 -1.02 -12.16
N GLU A 101 5.54 -0.27 -13.26
CA GLU A 101 5.08 1.13 -13.28
C GLU A 101 3.99 1.25 -12.21
N PRO A 102 4.07 2.23 -11.30
CA PRO A 102 3.06 2.38 -10.26
C PRO A 102 1.74 2.59 -10.96
N THR A 103 0.96 1.51 -11.14
CA THR A 103 -0.35 1.55 -11.76
C THR A 103 -1.13 2.50 -10.87
N LYS A 104 -1.42 3.70 -11.40
CA LYS A 104 -2.09 4.78 -10.70
C LYS A 104 -3.16 4.18 -9.82
N GLN A 105 -2.94 4.25 -8.51
CA GLN A 105 -3.79 3.58 -7.53
C GLN A 105 -5.17 4.21 -7.67
N ARG A 106 -6.07 3.53 -8.40
CA ARG A 106 -7.42 4.03 -8.66
C ARG A 106 -8.09 4.18 -7.30
N ARG A 107 -8.63 5.37 -7.04
CA ARG A 107 -9.41 5.63 -5.83
C ARG A 107 -10.51 4.57 -5.73
N HIS A 108 -10.54 3.85 -4.60
CA HIS A 108 -11.64 2.95 -4.30
C HIS A 108 -12.90 3.78 -4.05
N ILE A 109 -13.94 3.52 -4.85
CA ILE A 109 -15.28 4.05 -4.62
C ILE A 109 -16.11 2.84 -4.17
N PRO A 110 -16.70 2.87 -2.96
CA PRO A 110 -17.56 1.79 -2.51
C PRO A 110 -18.70 1.53 -3.51
N GLU A 111 -18.99 0.26 -3.78
CA GLU A 111 -20.09 -0.12 -4.69
C GLU A 111 -21.46 -0.01 -4.02
N SER A 112 -21.49 0.05 -2.68
CA SER A 112 -22.71 0.16 -1.87
C SER A 112 -22.87 1.57 -1.28
N ALA A 113 -24.13 2.02 -1.14
CA ALA A 113 -24.44 3.25 -0.42
C ALA A 113 -24.05 3.14 1.07
N GLU A 114 -23.55 4.23 1.66
CA GLU A 114 -23.21 4.28 3.08
C GLU A 114 -24.47 4.31 3.96
N ARG A 115 -25.50 5.02 3.52
CA ARG A 115 -26.77 5.17 4.25
C ARG A 115 -27.93 5.14 3.27
N THR A 116 -28.99 4.45 3.67
CA THR A 116 -30.25 4.39 2.94
C THR A 116 -31.33 5.06 3.77
N LEU A 117 -32.15 5.88 3.12
CA LEU A 117 -33.21 6.66 3.73
C LEU A 117 -34.52 6.29 3.04
N ASN A 118 -35.56 6.07 3.85
CA ASN A 118 -36.90 5.88 3.31
C ASN A 118 -37.47 7.24 2.91
N ALA A 119 -38.02 7.33 1.71
CA ALA A 119 -38.68 8.50 1.16
C ALA A 119 -40.13 8.11 0.76
N PRO A 120 -41.03 7.89 1.73
CA PRO A 120 -42.44 7.63 1.42
C PRO A 120 -43.03 8.84 0.70
N GLU A 121 -43.95 8.62 -0.25
CA GLU A 121 -44.65 9.69 -1.00
C GLU A 121 -43.74 10.59 -1.84
N LEU A 122 -42.52 10.15 -2.18
CA LEU A 122 -41.70 10.84 -3.18
C LEU A 122 -42.42 10.78 -4.53
N VAL A 123 -42.67 11.95 -5.13
CA VAL A 123 -43.32 12.06 -6.42
C VAL A 123 -42.34 11.64 -7.52
N ASP A 124 -42.76 10.68 -8.35
CA ASP A 124 -41.99 10.20 -9.51
C ASP A 124 -42.25 11.09 -10.73
N ASP A 125 -41.67 12.29 -10.71
CA ASP A 125 -41.74 13.25 -11.82
C ASP A 125 -40.34 13.79 -12.12
N TYR A 126 -39.90 13.61 -13.37
CA TYR A 126 -38.58 14.00 -13.87
C TYR A 126 -38.35 15.53 -13.84
N TYR A 127 -39.41 16.33 -13.88
CA TYR A 127 -39.30 17.78 -13.97
C TYR A 127 -39.21 18.48 -12.61
N LEU A 128 -39.34 17.73 -11.51
CA LEU A 128 -39.33 18.29 -10.16
C LEU A 128 -37.95 18.15 -9.52
N ASN A 129 -37.56 19.16 -8.74
CA ASN A 129 -36.33 19.09 -7.94
C ASN A 129 -36.66 19.02 -6.44
N LEU A 130 -36.92 17.81 -5.98
CA LEU A 130 -37.50 17.54 -4.66
C LEU A 130 -36.46 17.32 -3.54
N LEU A 131 -35.16 17.49 -3.83
CA LEU A 131 -34.07 17.25 -2.89
C LEU A 131 -32.97 18.31 -3.03
N ASP A 132 -32.60 18.96 -1.93
CA ASP A 132 -31.42 19.83 -1.87
C ASP A 132 -30.57 19.56 -0.62
N TRP A 133 -29.28 19.86 -0.69
CA TRP A 133 -28.32 19.65 0.39
C TRP A 133 -27.66 20.96 0.80
N GLY A 134 -28.09 21.50 1.93
CA GLY A 134 -27.55 22.74 2.49
C GLY A 134 -26.12 22.60 3.02
N SER A 135 -25.41 23.72 3.04
CA SER A 135 -24.01 23.84 3.51
C SER A 135 -23.79 23.44 4.97
N ASN A 136 -24.84 23.45 5.79
CA ASN A 136 -24.81 23.02 7.20
C ASN A 136 -24.99 21.51 7.38
N ASN A 137 -24.84 20.72 6.31
CA ASN A 137 -25.08 19.28 6.30
C ASN A 137 -26.52 18.88 6.68
N VAL A 138 -27.48 19.72 6.30
CA VAL A 138 -28.91 19.48 6.45
C VAL A 138 -29.48 19.27 5.05
N LEU A 139 -30.14 18.13 4.83
CA LEU A 139 -30.83 17.82 3.59
C LEU A 139 -32.27 18.29 3.69
N SER A 140 -32.77 18.96 2.67
CA SER A 140 -34.19 19.23 2.48
C SER A 140 -34.75 18.24 1.45
N ILE A 141 -35.88 17.60 1.78
CA ILE A 141 -36.57 16.69 0.87
C ILE A 141 -38.07 16.92 0.94
N SER A 142 -38.73 17.06 -0.20
CA SER A 142 -40.18 17.15 -0.30
C SER A 142 -40.80 15.79 -0.60
N LEU A 143 -41.69 15.36 0.29
CA LEU A 143 -42.43 14.10 0.23
C LEU A 143 -43.92 14.45 0.27
N GLY A 144 -44.66 14.13 -0.79
CA GLY A 144 -46.03 14.60 -1.00
C GLY A 144 -46.10 16.14 -0.88
N ASN A 145 -46.92 16.62 0.06
CA ASN A 145 -47.09 18.05 0.34
C ASN A 145 -46.27 18.53 1.54
N ILE A 146 -45.27 17.77 1.98
CA ILE A 146 -44.49 18.05 3.18
C ILE A 146 -43.01 18.18 2.83
N VAL A 147 -42.38 19.26 3.29
CA VAL A 147 -40.91 19.37 3.28
C VAL A 147 -40.35 18.88 4.60
N TYR A 148 -39.43 17.93 4.54
CA TYR A 148 -38.66 17.42 5.66
C TYR A 148 -37.22 17.94 5.60
N LEU A 149 -36.67 18.24 6.77
CA LEU A 149 -35.26 18.53 6.98
C LEU A 149 -34.60 17.36 7.71
N ARG A 150 -33.45 16.92 7.21
CA ARG A 150 -32.66 15.85 7.79
C ARG A 150 -31.25 16.33 8.08
N ASP A 151 -30.88 16.35 9.35
CA ASP A 151 -29.50 16.56 9.78
C ASP A 151 -28.68 15.28 9.50
N ALA A 152 -27.72 15.34 8.58
CA ALA A 152 -26.91 14.18 8.21
C ALA A 152 -25.85 13.81 9.26
N LEU A 153 -25.45 14.74 10.14
CA LEU A 153 -24.52 14.46 11.24
C LEU A 153 -25.24 13.73 12.37
N ARG A 154 -26.37 14.27 12.83
CA ARG A 154 -27.11 13.74 13.99
C ARG A 154 -28.10 12.64 13.62
N GLY A 155 -28.46 12.56 12.34
CA GLY A 155 -29.52 11.66 11.85
C GLY A 155 -30.93 12.11 12.23
N SER A 156 -31.10 13.30 12.80
CA SER A 156 -32.39 13.85 13.23
C SER A 156 -33.22 14.31 12.02
N THR A 157 -34.53 14.09 12.08
CA THR A 157 -35.48 14.51 11.04
C THR A 157 -36.52 15.43 11.64
N SER A 158 -36.79 16.56 11.00
CA SER A 158 -37.81 17.52 11.40
C SER A 158 -38.66 17.91 10.21
N LYS A 159 -39.94 18.20 10.46
CA LYS A 159 -40.87 18.70 9.45
C LYS A 159 -40.74 20.21 9.35
N LEU A 160 -40.52 20.74 8.14
CA LEU A 160 -40.39 22.18 7.91
C LEU A 160 -41.75 22.82 7.64
N VAL A 161 -42.47 22.34 6.63
CA VAL A 161 -43.75 22.90 6.19
C VAL A 161 -44.65 21.84 5.61
N THR A 162 -45.97 22.00 5.78
CA THR A 162 -47.00 21.30 5.00
C THR A 162 -47.71 22.32 4.13
N ILE A 163 -47.75 22.02 2.84
CA ILE A 163 -48.52 22.76 1.85
C ILE A 163 -49.90 22.11 1.74
N ASP A 164 -50.92 22.95 1.58
CA ASP A 164 -52.29 22.48 1.39
C ASP A 164 -52.49 21.95 -0.03
N GLU A 165 -53.37 20.96 -0.22
CA GLU A 165 -53.60 20.36 -1.55
C GLU A 165 -54.05 21.39 -2.59
N ASP A 166 -54.80 22.41 -2.16
CA ASP A 166 -55.29 23.50 -3.01
C ASP A 166 -54.19 24.45 -3.49
N SER A 167 -53.03 24.49 -2.82
CA SER A 167 -51.90 25.35 -3.19
C SER A 167 -51.00 24.74 -4.28
N GLY A 168 -51.27 23.49 -4.66
CA GLY A 168 -50.47 22.73 -5.62
C GLY A 168 -49.27 22.02 -4.98
N PRO A 169 -48.68 21.04 -5.69
CA PRO A 169 -47.58 20.23 -5.18
C PRO A 169 -46.30 21.06 -5.06
N ILE A 170 -45.39 20.62 -4.18
CA ILE A 170 -44.05 21.18 -4.11
C ILE A 170 -43.30 20.79 -5.39
N THR A 171 -42.80 21.80 -6.13
CA THR A 171 -42.10 21.59 -7.40
C THR A 171 -40.58 21.70 -7.29
N SER A 172 -40.08 22.47 -6.33
CA SER A 172 -38.64 22.61 -6.06
C SER A 172 -38.32 22.94 -4.60
N VAL A 173 -37.14 22.52 -4.14
CA VAL A 173 -36.54 22.91 -2.84
C VAL A 173 -35.10 23.42 -3.04
N SER A 174 -34.68 24.42 -2.25
CA SER A 174 -33.33 25.02 -2.23
C SER A 174 -33.08 25.76 -0.92
#